data_AF-A0A519EGE8-F1
#
_entry.id   AF-A0A519EGE8-F1
#
_cell.length_a   1.000
_cell.length_b   1.000
_cell.length_c   1.000
_cell.angle_alpha   90.00
_cell.angle_beta   90.00
_cell.angle_gamma   90.00
#
_symmetry.space_group_name_H-M   'P 1'
#
loop_
_entity.id
_entity.type
_entity.pdbx_description
1 polymer ?
#
loop_
_entity_poly.entity_id
_entity_poly.type
_entity_poly.pdbx_seq_one_letter_code
_entity_poly.pdbx_strand_id
1 'polypeptide(L)'
;MSSNILTFTCIGADGPALTALHRHLEAAIGQNSDQWPEPLQACFDDWEQPFVSSASLRGETLRFVIDSSSGDELEKSHLQALHAAGATYIRVRTWYGQVGETRTLHYQAGKKVAAKAFPAPTLTAEEQLLELLLDGKEAAFAKAIKGGASPDAVVDGAPLLIHAAKARLGKAVSALVEAGVDPVACVDAIDEVVEMVQHHGGTRTPTLLRELVEAPQVDPAALWRSPTLLNALCAHPELLAALASREGVDVSAQIRCARDPKEVCGSLLFNSVNFFKDNAAVLAVLERFGARSVPPPTMSDQRRLERLYWGERDAGTIAGLAAAGVDLNVPLWDDRPISLLRNVMRNPTMGCRSLALANELLAAGATADFWMTPGSFQRDVLEVFDAKQRVLLAGIDLENDRRFEPERDGGMIVEFMAGLLAQGLDANMTVSLLLMKLKSNGRDWDYRYTRHRWQGPLLGAVALFLCGRGSDLRSICLPLVELLLRHGASPDAEGALVEKTKGEDFREIHLHGDSTPETWDSHAPTGTVIERLRQRQAQAPDEVDAALLAVMERVRPSS
;
A
#
# COMPACT_ATOMS: atom_id res chain seq x y z
N MET A 1 6.93 -7.44 -19.11
CA MET A 1 6.69 -8.56 -20.05
C MET A 1 7.52 -9.73 -19.57
N SER A 2 6.91 -10.90 -19.37
CA SER A 2 7.62 -12.09 -18.91
C SER A 2 8.33 -12.76 -20.09
N SER A 3 9.64 -12.97 -19.97
CA SER A 3 10.43 -13.69 -20.95
C SER A 3 10.65 -15.14 -20.52
N ASN A 4 10.79 -16.01 -21.51
CA ASN A 4 11.39 -17.32 -21.34
C ASN A 4 12.87 -17.21 -21.74
N ILE A 5 13.74 -17.94 -21.04
CA ILE A 5 15.16 -18.05 -21.41
C ILE A 5 15.38 -19.49 -21.85
N LEU A 6 15.77 -19.69 -23.11
CA LEU A 6 16.01 -21.00 -23.69
C LEU A 6 17.51 -21.21 -23.93
N THR A 7 18.09 -22.15 -23.19
CA THR A 7 19.45 -22.63 -23.42
C THR A 7 19.42 -23.88 -24.30
N PHE A 8 19.98 -23.77 -25.49
CA PHE A 8 20.17 -24.88 -26.41
C PHE A 8 21.56 -25.47 -26.23
N THR A 9 21.65 -26.80 -26.25
CA THR A 9 22.91 -27.54 -26.37
C THR A 9 22.76 -28.53 -27.52
N CYS A 10 23.43 -28.25 -28.62
CA CYS A 10 23.42 -29.04 -29.84
C CYS A 10 24.74 -29.82 -29.93
N ILE A 11 24.66 -31.13 -30.17
CA ILE A 11 25.82 -31.98 -30.44
C ILE A 11 25.63 -32.60 -31.82
N GLY A 12 26.61 -32.45 -32.71
CA GLY A 12 26.50 -32.91 -34.09
C GLY A 12 27.83 -33.37 -34.68
N ALA A 13 27.76 -34.45 -35.46
CA ALA A 13 28.94 -34.99 -36.17
C ALA A 13 29.34 -34.16 -37.41
N ASP A 14 28.45 -33.28 -37.89
CA ASP A 14 28.73 -32.36 -39.00
C ASP A 14 29.33 -31.05 -38.48
N GLY A 15 30.63 -31.09 -38.18
CA GLY A 15 31.39 -29.95 -37.68
C GLY A 15 31.30 -28.68 -38.55
N PRO A 16 31.43 -28.77 -39.90
CA PRO A 16 31.26 -27.63 -40.79
C PRO A 16 29.87 -26.97 -40.69
N ALA A 17 28.79 -27.75 -40.66
CA ALA A 17 27.43 -27.22 -40.55
C ALA A 17 27.19 -26.53 -39.20
N LEU A 18 27.60 -27.15 -38.09
CA LEU A 18 27.53 -26.52 -36.77
C LEU A 18 28.38 -25.24 -36.66
N THR A 19 29.54 -25.21 -37.32
CA THR A 19 30.40 -24.01 -37.37
C THR A 19 29.75 -22.88 -38.18
N ALA A 20 28.98 -23.21 -39.22
CA ALA A 20 28.21 -22.22 -39.97
C ALA A 20 27.05 -21.67 -39.13
N LEU A 21 26.28 -22.54 -38.45
CA LEU A 21 25.23 -22.14 -37.53
C LEU A 21 25.76 -21.25 -36.40
N HIS A 22 26.90 -21.62 -35.80
CA HIS A 22 27.55 -20.81 -34.78
C HIS A 22 27.88 -19.40 -35.28
N ARG A 23 28.46 -19.27 -36.48
CA ARG A 23 28.77 -17.96 -37.08
C ARG A 23 27.51 -17.10 -37.31
N HIS A 24 26.40 -17.73 -37.70
CA HIS A 24 25.12 -17.01 -37.83
C HIS A 24 24.60 -16.56 -36.47
N LEU A 25 24.70 -17.40 -35.44
CA LEU A 25 24.29 -17.06 -34.08
C LEU A 25 25.16 -15.92 -33.51
N GLU A 26 26.49 -15.99 -33.68
CA GLU A 26 27.40 -14.92 -33.28
C GLU A 26 27.07 -13.59 -33.96
N ALA A 27 26.72 -13.61 -35.25
CA ALA A 27 26.29 -12.42 -35.98
C ALA A 27 24.94 -11.87 -35.48
N ALA A 28 24.06 -12.74 -34.96
CA ALA A 28 22.75 -12.38 -34.44
C ALA A 28 22.78 -11.86 -32.98
N ILE A 29 23.88 -12.05 -32.24
CA ILE A 29 24.01 -11.56 -30.86
C ILE A 29 23.84 -10.04 -30.85
N GLY A 30 22.92 -9.54 -30.02
CA GLY A 30 22.67 -8.10 -29.91
C GLY A 30 21.85 -7.49 -31.05
N GLN A 31 21.39 -8.29 -32.02
CA GLN A 31 20.57 -7.84 -33.15
C GLN A 31 19.11 -8.24 -32.99
N ASN A 32 18.21 -7.40 -33.51
CA ASN A 32 16.79 -7.74 -33.58
C ASN A 32 16.56 -8.90 -34.57
N SER A 33 15.54 -9.71 -34.31
CA SER A 33 15.25 -10.93 -35.09
C SER A 33 14.95 -10.70 -36.57
N ASP A 34 14.48 -9.51 -36.95
CA ASP A 34 14.25 -9.10 -38.34
C ASP A 34 15.54 -8.93 -39.15
N GLN A 35 16.70 -8.86 -38.47
CA GLN A 35 18.03 -8.70 -39.06
C GLN A 35 18.84 -10.01 -39.06
N TRP A 36 18.27 -11.11 -38.55
CA TRP A 36 19.01 -12.36 -38.44
C TRP A 36 19.30 -12.98 -39.80
N PRO A 37 20.51 -13.52 -40.02
CA PRO A 37 20.84 -14.23 -41.24
C PRO A 37 20.08 -15.57 -41.34
N GLU A 38 19.74 -16.00 -42.55
CA GLU A 38 19.31 -17.38 -42.82
C GLU A 38 20.40 -18.37 -42.35
N PRO A 39 20.04 -19.49 -41.69
CA PRO A 39 18.70 -20.02 -41.51
C PRO A 39 17.99 -19.56 -40.22
N LEU A 40 18.62 -18.70 -39.40
CA LEU A 40 18.08 -18.37 -38.06
C LEU A 40 16.73 -17.67 -38.14
N GLN A 41 16.55 -16.79 -39.12
CA GLN A 41 15.28 -16.13 -39.36
C GLN A 41 14.16 -17.14 -39.63
N ALA A 42 14.38 -18.11 -40.52
CA ALA A 42 13.40 -19.16 -40.81
C ALA A 42 13.22 -20.19 -39.68
N CYS A 43 14.19 -20.30 -38.76
CA CYS A 43 14.10 -21.22 -37.62
C CYS A 43 13.16 -20.73 -36.51
N PHE A 44 12.93 -19.42 -36.41
CA PHE A 44 12.23 -18.77 -35.28
C PHE A 44 11.36 -17.60 -35.78
N ASP A 45 10.83 -17.69 -37.00
CA ASP A 45 10.04 -16.63 -37.64
C ASP A 45 8.67 -16.44 -36.97
N ASP A 46 8.20 -17.46 -36.27
CA ASP A 46 6.97 -17.49 -35.49
C ASP A 46 7.11 -16.91 -34.08
N TRP A 47 8.33 -16.72 -33.57
CA TRP A 47 8.58 -16.19 -32.23
C TRP A 47 8.48 -14.66 -32.19
N GLU A 48 7.89 -14.12 -31.13
CA GLU A 48 7.73 -12.68 -30.96
C GLU A 48 9.02 -12.02 -30.46
N GLN A 49 9.79 -11.42 -31.39
CA GLN A 49 11.05 -10.70 -31.12
C GLN A 49 12.09 -11.52 -30.34
N PRO A 50 12.45 -12.73 -30.79
CA PRO A 50 13.47 -13.52 -30.12
C PRO A 50 14.83 -12.81 -30.16
N PHE A 51 15.63 -12.99 -29.12
CA PHE A 51 16.92 -12.34 -28.96
C PHE A 51 18.01 -13.33 -28.59
N VAL A 52 19.05 -13.46 -29.43
CA VAL A 52 20.21 -14.30 -29.10
C VAL A 52 21.11 -13.54 -28.14
N SER A 53 21.27 -14.06 -26.92
CA SER A 53 22.11 -13.44 -25.89
C SER A 53 23.53 -14.00 -25.88
N SER A 54 23.71 -15.26 -26.27
CA SER A 54 25.03 -15.88 -26.36
C SER A 54 25.08 -17.05 -27.34
N ALA A 55 26.28 -17.33 -27.85
CA ALA A 55 26.59 -18.54 -28.60
C ALA A 55 28.05 -18.97 -28.32
N SER A 56 28.28 -20.27 -28.23
CA SER A 56 29.62 -20.86 -28.07
C SER A 56 29.73 -22.21 -28.78
N LEU A 57 30.87 -22.47 -29.42
CA LEU A 57 31.18 -23.74 -30.06
C LEU A 57 32.45 -24.36 -29.46
N ARG A 58 32.34 -25.60 -28.97
CA ARG A 58 33.42 -26.39 -28.35
C ARG A 58 33.49 -27.77 -28.97
N GLY A 59 34.41 -27.95 -29.91
CA GLY A 59 34.50 -29.17 -30.70
C GLY A 59 33.19 -29.41 -31.45
N GLU A 60 32.48 -30.47 -31.09
CA GLU A 60 31.19 -30.87 -31.68
C GLU A 60 29.97 -30.38 -30.88
N THR A 61 30.18 -29.57 -29.84
CA THR A 61 29.11 -29.03 -28.97
C THR A 61 28.89 -27.55 -29.24
N LEU A 62 27.72 -27.18 -29.75
CA LEU A 62 27.24 -25.80 -29.89
C LEU A 62 26.25 -25.50 -28.76
N ARG A 63 26.48 -24.43 -28.01
CA ARG A 63 25.57 -23.91 -27.00
C ARG A 63 25.15 -22.49 -27.39
N PHE A 64 23.88 -22.16 -27.21
CA PHE A 64 23.41 -20.80 -27.41
C PHE A 64 22.18 -20.53 -26.55
N VAL A 65 21.94 -19.25 -26.25
CA VAL A 65 20.81 -18.80 -25.44
C VAL A 65 19.95 -17.84 -26.23
N ILE A 66 18.64 -18.07 -26.19
CA ILE A 66 17.63 -17.20 -26.79
C ILE A 66 16.66 -16.75 -25.70
N ASP A 67 16.47 -15.45 -25.59
CA ASP A 67 15.39 -14.85 -24.82
C ASP A 67 14.17 -14.69 -25.73
N SER A 68 13.01 -15.17 -25.29
CA SER A 68 11.77 -15.16 -26.08
C SER A 68 10.57 -14.69 -25.24
N SER A 69 9.45 -14.42 -25.89
CA SER A 69 8.18 -14.13 -25.20
C SER A 69 7.71 -15.36 -24.42
N SER A 70 6.95 -15.17 -23.35
CA SER A 70 6.36 -16.28 -22.59
C SER A 70 5.38 -17.12 -23.40
N GLY A 71 4.84 -16.57 -24.50
CA GLY A 71 3.94 -17.27 -25.42
C GLY A 71 4.66 -18.11 -26.49
N ASP A 72 5.97 -17.92 -26.65
CA ASP A 72 6.75 -18.65 -27.66
C ASP A 72 7.05 -20.08 -27.13
N GLU A 73 6.59 -21.08 -27.88
CA GLU A 73 6.83 -22.49 -27.58
C GLU A 73 7.80 -23.13 -28.57
N LEU A 74 8.51 -24.15 -28.09
CA LEU A 74 9.39 -24.94 -28.93
C LEU A 74 8.57 -25.94 -29.75
N GLU A 75 8.39 -25.64 -31.04
CA GLU A 75 7.72 -26.51 -31.99
C GLU A 75 8.65 -27.53 -32.67
N LYS A 76 8.03 -28.47 -33.40
CA LYS A 76 8.74 -29.50 -34.16
C LYS A 76 9.53 -28.92 -35.33
N SER A 77 9.04 -27.85 -35.95
CA SER A 77 9.71 -27.08 -37.00
C SER A 77 11.09 -26.60 -36.54
N HIS A 78 11.17 -26.00 -35.36
CA HIS A 78 12.43 -25.45 -34.80
C HIS A 78 13.47 -26.55 -34.62
N LEU A 79 13.05 -27.69 -34.07
CA LEU A 79 13.91 -28.86 -33.89
C LEU A 79 14.39 -29.43 -35.24
N GLN A 80 13.51 -29.49 -36.25
CA GLN A 80 13.86 -29.96 -37.58
C GLN A 80 14.87 -29.03 -38.27
N ALA A 81 14.70 -27.71 -38.11
CA ALA A 81 15.60 -26.72 -38.68
C ALA A 81 17.00 -26.79 -38.04
N LEU A 82 17.08 -26.93 -36.71
CA LEU A 82 18.34 -27.16 -36.01
C LEU A 82 19.02 -28.48 -36.40
N HIS A 83 18.25 -29.55 -36.65
CA HIS A 83 18.78 -30.80 -37.19
C HIS A 83 19.31 -30.64 -38.62
N ALA A 84 18.60 -29.90 -39.48
CA ALA A 84 19.07 -29.57 -40.84
C ALA A 84 20.35 -28.71 -40.82
N ALA A 85 20.54 -27.91 -39.77
CA ALA A 85 21.75 -27.12 -39.53
C ALA A 85 22.91 -27.91 -38.89
N GLY A 86 22.82 -29.25 -38.82
CA GLY A 86 23.92 -30.13 -38.42
C GLY A 86 23.86 -30.67 -36.99
N ALA A 87 22.88 -30.27 -36.17
CA ALA A 87 22.71 -30.86 -34.85
C ALA A 87 22.21 -32.30 -34.95
N THR A 88 22.83 -33.26 -34.27
CA THR A 88 22.35 -34.65 -34.18
C THR A 88 21.51 -34.87 -32.93
N TYR A 89 21.96 -34.29 -31.82
CA TYR A 89 21.27 -34.26 -30.53
C TYR A 89 21.01 -32.81 -30.14
N ILE A 90 19.82 -32.53 -29.62
CA ILE A 90 19.44 -31.20 -29.15
C ILE A 90 18.89 -31.33 -27.73
N ARG A 91 19.51 -30.64 -26.78
CA ARG A 91 18.96 -30.44 -25.44
C ARG A 91 18.49 -29.00 -25.35
N VAL A 92 17.26 -28.81 -24.90
CA VAL A 92 16.66 -27.49 -24.68
C VAL A 92 16.29 -27.38 -23.21
N ARG A 93 16.84 -26.39 -22.54
CA ARG A 93 16.41 -25.98 -21.21
C ARG A 93 15.64 -24.68 -21.31
N THR A 94 14.42 -24.67 -20.82
CA THR A 94 13.57 -23.48 -20.77
C THR A 94 13.40 -23.08 -19.33
N TRP A 95 13.83 -21.86 -18.99
CA TRP A 95 13.43 -21.19 -17.76
C TRP A 95 12.20 -20.32 -18.05
N TYR A 96 11.11 -20.58 -17.33
CA TYR A 96 9.86 -19.84 -17.46
C TYR A 96 9.83 -18.71 -16.45
N GLY A 97 10.09 -17.48 -16.91
CA GLY A 97 10.18 -16.31 -16.01
C GLY A 97 8.90 -15.99 -15.25
N GLN A 98 7.74 -16.41 -15.75
CA GLN A 98 6.44 -16.22 -15.05
C GLN A 98 6.31 -17.04 -13.76
N VAL A 99 6.79 -18.29 -13.78
CA VAL A 99 6.58 -19.26 -12.69
C VAL A 99 7.87 -19.64 -11.97
N GLY A 100 9.03 -19.21 -12.47
CA GLY A 100 10.33 -19.51 -11.89
C GLY A 100 10.72 -20.99 -12.01
N GLU A 101 10.17 -21.71 -12.99
CA GLU A 101 10.42 -23.14 -13.20
C GLU A 101 11.37 -23.37 -14.38
N THR A 102 12.15 -24.45 -14.29
CA THR A 102 13.05 -24.89 -15.37
C THR A 102 12.60 -26.24 -15.90
N ARG A 103 12.45 -26.35 -17.23
CA ARG A 103 12.15 -27.61 -17.91
C ARG A 103 13.28 -27.98 -18.86
N THR A 104 13.75 -29.23 -18.79
CA THR A 104 14.76 -29.75 -19.72
C THR A 104 14.17 -30.82 -20.63
N LEU A 105 14.35 -30.67 -21.94
CA LEU A 105 13.94 -31.63 -22.96
C LEU A 105 15.15 -32.05 -23.80
N HIS A 106 15.14 -33.31 -24.25
CA HIS A 106 16.22 -33.89 -25.04
C HIS A 106 15.64 -34.49 -26.31
N TYR A 107 16.31 -34.27 -27.43
CA TYR A 107 15.87 -34.70 -28.75
C TYR A 107 17.01 -35.33 -29.53
N GLN A 108 16.65 -36.29 -30.38
CA GLN A 108 17.51 -36.91 -31.38
C GLN A 108 16.69 -37.14 -32.64
N ALA A 109 17.19 -36.69 -33.79
CA ALA A 109 16.50 -36.79 -35.09
C ALA A 109 15.00 -36.36 -35.03
N GLY A 110 14.73 -35.25 -34.33
CA GLY A 110 13.39 -34.65 -34.18
C GLY A 110 12.44 -35.39 -33.23
N LYS A 111 12.91 -36.42 -32.51
CA LYS A 111 12.12 -37.17 -31.53
C LYS A 111 12.64 -36.95 -30.12
N LYS A 112 11.73 -36.83 -29.15
CA LYS A 112 12.07 -36.72 -27.74
C LYS A 112 12.74 -38.00 -27.24
N VAL A 113 13.88 -37.89 -26.57
CA VAL A 113 14.63 -39.00 -25.97
C VAL A 113 14.81 -38.81 -24.46
N ALA A 114 15.22 -39.87 -23.77
CA ALA A 114 15.54 -39.80 -22.35
C ALA A 114 16.89 -39.07 -22.13
N ALA A 115 17.05 -38.36 -21.01
CA ALA A 115 18.28 -37.61 -20.69
C ALA A 115 19.55 -38.47 -20.75
N LYS A 116 19.48 -39.72 -20.28
CA LYS A 116 20.60 -40.69 -20.33
C LYS A 116 21.07 -41.07 -21.73
N ALA A 117 20.26 -40.82 -22.75
CA ALA A 117 20.59 -41.08 -24.15
C ALA A 117 21.24 -39.86 -24.82
N PHE A 118 21.25 -38.70 -24.15
CA PHE A 118 21.93 -37.50 -24.64
C PHE A 118 23.44 -37.64 -24.37
N PRO A 119 24.31 -37.40 -25.37
CA PRO A 119 25.76 -37.49 -25.18
C PRO A 119 26.24 -36.45 -24.16
N ALA A 120 27.29 -36.76 -23.41
CA ALA A 120 27.90 -35.80 -22.51
C ALA A 120 28.49 -34.63 -23.33
N PRO A 121 27.99 -33.38 -23.15
CA PRO A 121 28.51 -32.24 -23.88
C PRO A 121 29.94 -31.91 -23.44
N THR A 122 30.74 -31.37 -24.35
CA THR A 122 32.06 -30.82 -24.00
C THR A 122 31.85 -29.43 -23.41
N LEU A 123 32.15 -29.24 -22.12
CA LEU A 123 31.92 -28.00 -21.37
C LEU A 123 33.20 -27.53 -20.68
N THR A 124 33.39 -26.20 -20.58
CA THR A 124 34.42 -25.60 -19.72
C THR A 124 34.09 -25.81 -18.24
N ALA A 125 35.04 -25.53 -17.35
CA ALA A 125 34.80 -25.62 -15.91
C ALA A 125 33.68 -24.67 -15.45
N GLU A 126 33.61 -23.48 -16.03
CA GLU A 126 32.59 -22.47 -15.76
C GLU A 126 31.22 -22.90 -16.28
N GLU A 127 31.16 -23.44 -17.51
CA GLU A 127 29.92 -23.98 -18.07
C GLU A 127 29.39 -25.14 -17.22
N GLN A 128 30.25 -26.00 -16.67
CA GLN A 128 29.85 -27.05 -15.72
C GLN A 128 29.24 -26.47 -14.43
N LEU A 129 29.70 -25.32 -13.94
CA LEU A 129 29.07 -24.65 -12.80
C LEU A 129 27.67 -24.15 -13.14
N LEU A 130 27.50 -23.54 -14.31
CA LEU A 130 26.17 -23.11 -14.76
C LEU A 130 25.22 -24.30 -14.91
N GLU A 131 25.68 -25.46 -15.40
CA GLU A 131 24.88 -26.69 -15.44
C GLU A 131 24.37 -27.11 -14.05
N LEU A 132 25.20 -26.98 -13.00
CA LEU A 132 24.79 -27.31 -11.63
C LEU A 132 23.68 -26.37 -11.13
N LEU A 133 23.75 -25.08 -11.48
CA LEU A 133 22.69 -24.11 -11.17
C LEU A 133 21.39 -24.46 -11.91
N LEU A 134 21.48 -24.69 -13.23
CA LEU A 134 20.32 -25.01 -14.07
C LEU A 134 19.64 -26.34 -13.66
N ASP A 135 20.40 -27.29 -13.13
CA ASP A 135 19.90 -28.55 -12.58
C ASP A 135 19.39 -28.44 -11.13
N GLY A 136 19.47 -27.26 -10.49
CA GLY A 136 19.10 -27.05 -9.08
C GLY A 136 20.02 -27.76 -8.08
N LYS A 137 21.23 -28.16 -8.49
CA LYS A 137 22.20 -28.90 -7.66
C LYS A 137 23.05 -27.95 -6.80
N GLU A 138 22.40 -27.10 -6.01
CA GLU A 138 23.06 -26.03 -5.25
C GLU A 138 24.19 -26.53 -4.34
N ALA A 139 24.04 -27.71 -3.71
CA ALA A 139 25.06 -28.27 -2.82
C ALA A 139 26.35 -28.65 -3.57
N ALA A 140 26.22 -29.18 -4.79
CA ALA A 140 27.37 -29.52 -5.63
C ALA A 140 28.04 -28.25 -6.15
N PHE A 141 27.25 -27.25 -6.53
CA PHE A 141 27.73 -25.93 -6.94
C PHE A 141 28.52 -25.25 -5.81
N ALA A 142 27.94 -25.15 -4.62
CA ALA A 142 28.59 -24.56 -3.46
C ALA A 142 29.90 -25.26 -3.09
N LYS A 143 29.94 -26.60 -3.21
CA LYS A 143 31.17 -27.39 -3.01
C LYS A 143 32.24 -27.06 -4.05
N ALA A 144 31.87 -26.82 -5.31
CA ALA A 144 32.81 -26.46 -6.37
C ALA A 144 33.39 -25.05 -6.15
N ILE A 145 32.55 -24.06 -5.81
CA ILE A 145 33.00 -22.70 -5.46
C ILE A 145 33.97 -22.73 -4.26
N LYS A 146 33.61 -23.43 -3.18
CA LYS A 146 34.49 -23.63 -2.02
C LYS A 146 35.79 -24.39 -2.38
N GLY A 147 35.75 -25.21 -3.42
CA GLY A 147 36.88 -25.94 -3.97
C GLY A 147 37.84 -25.10 -4.83
N GLY A 148 37.59 -23.79 -4.99
CA GLY A 148 38.44 -22.88 -5.74
C GLY A 148 37.96 -22.58 -7.16
N ALA A 149 36.73 -22.97 -7.52
CA ALA A 149 36.12 -22.49 -8.75
C ALA A 149 35.87 -20.98 -8.69
N SER A 150 36.09 -20.28 -9.81
CA SER A 150 35.96 -18.82 -9.86
C SER A 150 34.53 -18.37 -9.55
N PRO A 151 34.30 -17.52 -8.53
CA PRO A 151 32.97 -16.95 -8.26
C PRO A 151 32.54 -15.92 -9.31
N ASP A 152 33.50 -15.31 -10.02
CA ASP A 152 33.28 -14.26 -11.03
C ASP A 152 33.16 -14.82 -12.45
N ALA A 153 32.96 -16.13 -12.58
CA ALA A 153 32.81 -16.75 -13.88
C ALA A 153 31.60 -16.18 -14.63
N VAL A 154 31.82 -15.78 -15.87
CA VAL A 154 30.79 -15.32 -16.81
C VAL A 154 30.49 -16.44 -17.77
N VAL A 155 29.22 -16.85 -17.83
CA VAL A 155 28.74 -17.93 -18.70
C VAL A 155 27.46 -17.47 -19.37
N ASP A 156 27.33 -17.72 -20.67
CA ASP A 156 26.20 -17.27 -21.47
C ASP A 156 25.98 -15.74 -21.38
N GLY A 157 27.07 -14.97 -21.34
CA GLY A 157 27.04 -13.50 -21.31
C GLY A 157 26.72 -12.86 -19.95
N ALA A 158 26.46 -13.65 -18.90
CA ALA A 158 26.13 -13.14 -17.57
C ALA A 158 26.97 -13.82 -16.46
N PRO A 159 27.30 -13.10 -15.36
CA PRO A 159 27.92 -13.70 -14.18
C PRO A 159 27.05 -14.81 -13.56
N LEU A 160 27.70 -15.81 -12.97
CA LEU A 160 27.00 -16.89 -12.25
C LEU A 160 26.06 -16.37 -11.14
N LEU A 161 26.36 -15.22 -10.53
CA LEU A 161 25.49 -14.62 -9.53
C LEU A 161 24.14 -14.17 -10.11
N ILE A 162 24.11 -13.60 -11.32
CA ILE A 162 22.86 -13.24 -11.99
C ILE A 162 22.01 -14.50 -12.23
N HIS A 163 22.64 -15.57 -12.74
CA HIS A 163 21.95 -16.84 -12.98
C HIS A 163 21.37 -17.44 -11.68
N ALA A 164 22.17 -17.45 -10.60
CA ALA A 164 21.72 -17.94 -9.30
C ALA A 164 20.59 -17.08 -8.70
N ALA A 165 20.66 -15.76 -8.88
CA ALA A 165 19.65 -14.82 -8.39
C ALA A 165 18.32 -14.96 -9.12
N LYS A 166 18.33 -14.96 -10.47
CA LYS A 166 17.13 -15.15 -11.30
C LYS A 166 16.45 -16.49 -11.03
N ALA A 167 17.23 -17.55 -10.80
CA ALA A 167 16.73 -18.87 -10.45
C ALA A 167 16.35 -19.02 -8.95
N ARG A 168 16.49 -17.97 -8.14
CA ARG A 168 16.21 -17.95 -6.69
C ARG A 168 16.92 -19.06 -5.89
N LEU A 169 18.16 -19.37 -6.27
CA LEU A 169 18.98 -20.43 -5.67
C LEU A 169 19.78 -19.91 -4.47
N GLY A 170 19.13 -19.82 -3.31
CA GLY A 170 19.69 -19.18 -2.11
C GLY A 170 21.03 -19.75 -1.63
N LYS A 171 21.26 -21.07 -1.68
CA LYS A 171 22.53 -21.67 -1.25
C LYS A 171 23.66 -21.38 -2.24
N ALA A 172 23.34 -21.33 -3.53
CA ALA A 172 24.31 -20.93 -4.55
C ALA A 172 24.71 -19.45 -4.38
N VAL A 173 23.74 -18.57 -4.13
CA VAL A 173 23.99 -17.15 -3.84
C VAL A 173 24.88 -17.01 -2.60
N SER A 174 24.55 -17.68 -1.49
CA SER A 174 25.41 -17.65 -0.29
C SER A 174 26.84 -18.08 -0.59
N ALA A 175 27.03 -19.15 -1.36
CA ALA A 175 28.37 -19.65 -1.69
C ALA A 175 29.19 -18.64 -2.52
N LEU A 176 28.57 -17.96 -3.49
CA LEU A 176 29.22 -16.93 -4.30
C LEU A 176 29.59 -15.70 -3.47
N VAL A 177 28.67 -15.24 -2.62
CA VAL A 177 28.89 -14.13 -1.70
C VAL A 177 30.01 -14.43 -0.71
N GLU A 178 30.03 -15.65 -0.13
CA GLU A 178 31.11 -16.12 0.76
C GLU A 178 32.46 -16.21 0.04
N ALA A 179 32.47 -16.53 -1.26
CA ALA A 179 33.67 -16.55 -2.08
C ALA A 179 34.16 -15.17 -2.51
N GLY A 180 33.36 -14.12 -2.34
CA GLY A 180 33.75 -12.72 -2.65
C GLY A 180 33.54 -12.37 -4.12
N VAL A 181 32.43 -12.82 -4.70
CA VAL A 181 32.00 -12.43 -6.05
C VAL A 181 31.96 -10.91 -6.22
N ASP A 182 32.43 -10.41 -7.36
CA ASP A 182 32.36 -9.01 -7.75
C ASP A 182 30.91 -8.64 -8.10
N PRO A 183 30.24 -7.82 -7.27
CA PRO A 183 28.86 -7.44 -7.54
C PRO A 183 28.75 -6.42 -8.68
N VAL A 184 29.83 -5.73 -9.07
CA VAL A 184 29.81 -4.71 -10.12
C VAL A 184 29.55 -5.29 -11.50
N ALA A 185 29.99 -6.52 -11.74
CA ALA A 185 29.67 -7.25 -12.96
C ALA A 185 28.16 -7.56 -13.10
N CYS A 186 27.38 -7.35 -12.03
CA CYS A 186 25.97 -7.71 -11.95
C CYS A 186 25.00 -6.52 -12.03
N VAL A 187 25.48 -5.32 -12.38
CA VAL A 187 24.68 -4.07 -12.38
C VAL A 187 23.46 -4.14 -13.30
N ASP A 188 23.53 -4.86 -14.41
CA ASP A 188 22.42 -5.00 -15.36
C ASP A 188 21.22 -5.78 -14.79
N ALA A 189 21.41 -6.53 -13.69
CA ALA A 189 20.38 -7.26 -12.95
C ALA A 189 20.43 -6.92 -11.46
N ILE A 190 20.70 -5.64 -11.14
CA ILE A 190 20.95 -5.20 -9.76
C ILE A 190 19.78 -5.47 -8.82
N ASP A 191 18.54 -5.32 -9.29
CA ASP A 191 17.35 -5.48 -8.44
C ASP A 191 17.21 -6.95 -8.00
N GLU A 192 17.34 -7.91 -8.91
CA GLU A 192 17.29 -9.34 -8.61
C GLU A 192 18.46 -9.78 -7.72
N VAL A 193 19.66 -9.26 -8.01
CA VAL A 193 20.87 -9.62 -7.26
C VAL A 193 20.82 -9.06 -5.85
N VAL A 194 20.46 -7.79 -5.67
CA VAL A 194 20.34 -7.18 -4.35
C VAL A 194 19.24 -7.87 -3.53
N GLU A 195 18.08 -8.17 -4.13
CA GLU A 195 17.01 -8.91 -3.45
C GLU A 195 17.57 -10.21 -2.85
N MET A 196 18.28 -11.00 -3.66
CA MET A 196 18.81 -12.29 -3.24
C MET A 196 19.98 -12.16 -2.25
N VAL A 197 20.84 -11.17 -2.42
CA VAL A 197 21.96 -10.89 -1.50
C VAL A 197 21.45 -10.43 -0.13
N GLN A 198 20.36 -9.67 -0.04
CA GLN A 198 19.77 -9.32 1.25
C GLN A 198 19.27 -10.54 2.02
N HIS A 199 18.69 -11.52 1.33
CA HIS A 199 18.14 -12.73 1.96
C HIS A 199 19.22 -13.77 2.29
N HIS A 200 20.27 -13.87 1.47
CA HIS A 200 21.21 -14.99 1.50
C HIS A 200 22.69 -14.59 1.67
N GLY A 201 23.01 -13.30 1.66
CA GLY A 201 24.39 -12.80 1.76
C GLY A 201 24.95 -12.74 3.18
N GLY A 202 24.10 -12.87 4.20
CA GLY A 202 24.50 -12.94 5.61
C GLY A 202 25.35 -11.73 6.04
N THR A 203 26.46 -11.98 6.72
CA THR A 203 27.36 -10.94 7.24
C THR A 203 28.15 -10.19 6.17
N ARG A 204 28.20 -10.70 4.93
CA ARG A 204 28.89 -10.05 3.80
C ARG A 204 28.03 -9.08 3.02
N THR A 205 26.71 -9.09 3.23
CA THR A 205 25.75 -8.18 2.58
C THR A 205 26.22 -6.72 2.60
N PRO A 206 26.62 -6.11 3.72
CA PRO A 206 27.02 -4.70 3.74
C PRO A 206 28.30 -4.42 2.94
N THR A 207 29.20 -5.40 2.84
CA THR A 207 30.44 -5.28 2.05
C THR A 207 30.13 -5.27 0.57
N LEU A 208 29.29 -6.19 0.08
CA LEU A 208 28.87 -6.22 -1.33
C LEU A 208 28.10 -4.97 -1.74
N LEU A 209 27.18 -4.49 -0.87
CA LEU A 209 26.46 -3.23 -1.12
C LEU A 209 27.42 -2.05 -1.18
N ARG A 210 28.46 -2.02 -0.33
CA ARG A 210 29.49 -0.98 -0.38
C ARG A 210 30.29 -1.02 -1.70
N GLU A 211 30.73 -2.20 -2.11
CA GLU A 211 31.46 -2.38 -3.38
C GLU A 211 30.64 -1.89 -4.58
N LEU A 212 29.34 -2.18 -4.62
CA LEU A 212 28.41 -1.63 -5.63
C LEU A 212 28.32 -0.11 -5.59
N VAL A 213 28.12 0.45 -4.39
CA VAL A 213 27.93 1.89 -4.20
C VAL A 213 29.20 2.68 -4.53
N GLU A 214 30.38 2.15 -4.20
CA GLU A 214 31.66 2.84 -4.35
C GLU A 214 32.32 2.61 -5.71
N ALA A 215 31.81 1.69 -6.53
CA ALA A 215 32.38 1.37 -7.84
C ALA A 215 32.28 2.57 -8.82
N PRO A 216 33.43 3.12 -9.29
CA PRO A 216 33.46 4.33 -10.10
C PRO A 216 32.84 4.17 -11.49
N GLN A 217 32.87 2.96 -12.05
CA GLN A 217 32.32 2.63 -13.37
C GLN A 217 30.80 2.53 -13.39
N VAL A 218 30.15 2.45 -12.22
CA VAL A 218 28.70 2.29 -12.11
C VAL A 218 28.05 3.66 -12.08
N ASP A 219 27.02 3.86 -12.91
CA ASP A 219 26.23 5.10 -12.93
C ASP A 219 25.49 5.27 -11.59
N PRO A 220 25.88 6.24 -10.75
CA PRO A 220 25.25 6.41 -9.44
C PRO A 220 23.80 6.93 -9.56
N ALA A 221 23.45 7.61 -10.65
CA ALA A 221 22.07 8.03 -10.89
C ALA A 221 21.16 6.82 -11.19
N ALA A 222 21.66 5.82 -11.93
CA ALA A 222 20.96 4.56 -12.14
C ALA A 222 20.76 3.79 -10.82
N LEU A 223 21.80 3.72 -9.98
CA LEU A 223 21.71 3.09 -8.65
C LEU A 223 20.67 3.76 -7.76
N TRP A 224 20.65 5.10 -7.71
CA TRP A 224 19.66 5.84 -6.92
C TRP A 224 18.22 5.61 -7.40
N ARG A 225 18.02 5.16 -8.63
CA ARG A 225 16.68 4.89 -9.18
C ARG A 225 16.24 3.44 -9.03
N SER A 226 17.09 2.55 -8.49
CA SER A 226 16.76 1.16 -8.18
C SER A 226 15.98 1.06 -6.86
N PRO A 227 14.71 0.59 -6.89
CA PRO A 227 13.92 0.46 -5.67
C PRO A 227 14.49 -0.60 -4.72
N THR A 228 14.96 -1.73 -5.23
CA THR A 228 15.46 -2.82 -4.39
C THR A 228 16.79 -2.44 -3.72
N LEU A 229 17.68 -1.77 -4.46
CA LEU A 229 18.92 -1.24 -3.90
C LEU A 229 18.65 -0.19 -2.82
N LEU A 230 17.82 0.82 -3.09
CA LEU A 230 17.53 1.84 -2.09
C LEU A 230 16.90 1.26 -0.82
N ASN A 231 16.00 0.29 -0.95
CA ASN A 231 15.44 -0.43 0.20
C ASN A 231 16.54 -1.13 1.01
N ALA A 232 17.52 -1.75 0.34
CA ALA A 232 18.69 -2.35 1.00
C ALA A 232 19.58 -1.32 1.70
N LEU A 233 19.87 -0.20 1.04
CA LEU A 233 20.70 0.86 1.60
C LEU A 233 20.03 1.58 2.78
N CYS A 234 18.69 1.59 2.86
CA CYS A 234 17.99 2.15 4.01
C CYS A 234 18.26 1.38 5.32
N ALA A 235 18.66 0.10 5.26
CA ALA A 235 19.12 -0.65 6.42
C ALA A 235 20.56 -0.27 6.85
N HIS A 236 21.27 0.50 6.01
CA HIS A 236 22.67 0.89 6.15
C HIS A 236 22.83 2.39 5.83
N PRO A 237 22.37 3.31 6.70
CA PRO A 237 22.36 4.75 6.42
C PRO A 237 23.71 5.33 5.99
N GLU A 238 24.83 4.75 6.45
CA GLU A 238 26.17 5.11 6.02
C GLU A 238 26.43 4.83 4.53
N LEU A 239 25.91 3.73 3.99
CA LEU A 239 26.02 3.38 2.57
C LEU A 239 25.06 4.22 1.73
N LEU A 240 23.86 4.49 2.23
CA LEU A 240 22.94 5.44 1.59
C LEU A 240 23.59 6.83 1.48
N ALA A 241 24.26 7.28 2.54
CA ALA A 241 24.98 8.55 2.54
C ALA A 241 26.18 8.57 1.58
N ALA A 242 26.87 7.43 1.44
CA ALA A 242 27.94 7.27 0.46
C ALA A 242 27.41 7.41 -0.97
N LEU A 243 26.32 6.71 -1.32
CA LEU A 243 25.69 6.83 -2.63
C LEU A 243 25.19 8.26 -2.89
N ALA A 244 24.49 8.86 -1.92
CA ALA A 244 23.97 10.23 -2.01
C ALA A 244 25.04 11.30 -2.24
N SER A 245 26.29 11.03 -1.82
CA SER A 245 27.42 11.94 -2.01
C SER A 245 28.09 11.86 -3.38
N ARG A 246 27.74 10.86 -4.21
CA ARG A 246 28.36 10.67 -5.52
C ARG A 246 27.91 11.76 -6.49
N GLU A 247 28.85 12.24 -7.30
CA GLU A 247 28.57 13.18 -8.38
C GLU A 247 27.53 12.58 -9.34
N GLY A 248 26.53 13.38 -9.73
CA GLY A 248 25.43 12.95 -10.61
C GLY A 248 24.20 12.41 -9.88
N VAL A 249 24.24 12.19 -8.56
CA VAL A 249 23.05 11.78 -7.79
C VAL A 249 22.17 12.97 -7.46
N ASP A 250 20.93 12.94 -7.95
CA ASP A 250 19.84 13.77 -7.43
C ASP A 250 19.07 12.98 -6.37
N VAL A 251 19.25 13.32 -5.10
CA VAL A 251 18.57 12.65 -3.97
C VAL A 251 17.04 12.85 -3.99
N SER A 252 16.54 13.80 -4.77
CA SER A 252 15.11 14.04 -4.98
C SER A 252 14.56 13.33 -6.22
N ALA A 253 15.40 12.62 -6.98
CA ALA A 253 14.98 11.92 -8.18
C ALA A 253 13.93 10.86 -7.84
N GLN A 254 13.01 10.66 -8.78
CA GLN A 254 11.97 9.66 -8.67
C GLN A 254 12.54 8.26 -8.92
N ILE A 255 12.15 7.32 -8.08
CA ILE A 255 12.55 5.90 -8.14
C ILE A 255 11.70 5.20 -9.20
N ARG A 256 12.29 4.22 -9.91
CA ARG A 256 11.52 3.36 -10.82
C ARG A 256 10.54 2.48 -10.05
N CYS A 257 9.40 2.18 -10.65
CA CYS A 257 8.49 1.21 -10.07
C CYS A 257 9.00 -0.21 -10.31
N ALA A 258 9.06 -1.03 -9.24
CA ALA A 258 9.58 -2.40 -9.33
C ALA A 258 8.74 -3.31 -10.25
N ARG A 259 7.45 -3.02 -10.42
CA ARG A 259 6.53 -3.81 -11.28
C ARG A 259 6.54 -3.36 -12.74
N ASP A 260 6.79 -2.08 -12.98
CA ASP A 260 6.95 -1.52 -14.32
C ASP A 260 8.09 -0.49 -14.31
N PRO A 261 9.30 -0.87 -14.77
CA PRO A 261 10.45 0.02 -14.81
C PRO A 261 10.26 1.28 -15.69
N LYS A 262 9.23 1.31 -16.55
CA LYS A 262 8.86 2.50 -17.34
C LYS A 262 8.10 3.53 -16.50
N GLU A 263 7.52 3.13 -15.38
CA GLU A 263 6.85 4.01 -14.43
C GLU A 263 7.79 4.45 -13.31
N VAL A 264 7.43 5.56 -12.66
CA VAL A 264 8.15 6.09 -11.51
C VAL A 264 7.21 6.20 -10.31
N CYS A 265 7.74 5.88 -9.13
CA CYS A 265 6.97 5.70 -7.91
C CYS A 265 7.14 6.87 -6.91
N GLY A 266 7.67 8.02 -7.35
CA GLY A 266 8.03 9.16 -6.50
C GLY A 266 9.45 9.05 -5.92
N SER A 267 9.90 10.06 -5.17
CA SER A 267 11.24 10.06 -4.56
C SER A 267 11.33 9.13 -3.35
N LEU A 268 12.55 8.88 -2.86
CA LEU A 268 12.78 8.05 -1.66
C LEU A 268 12.09 8.63 -0.43
N LEU A 269 12.23 9.96 -0.21
CA LEU A 269 11.57 10.65 0.90
C LEU A 269 10.04 10.59 0.79
N PHE A 270 9.50 10.66 -0.43
CA PHE A 270 8.07 10.52 -0.68
C PHE A 270 7.53 9.14 -0.24
N ASN A 271 8.36 8.09 -0.36
CA ASN A 271 8.01 6.72 0.01
C ASN A 271 8.59 6.28 1.36
N SER A 272 8.83 7.23 2.28
CA SER A 272 9.53 6.96 3.55
C SER A 272 8.92 5.83 4.38
N VAL A 273 7.59 5.82 4.51
CA VAL A 273 6.85 4.80 5.26
C VAL A 273 7.09 3.40 4.69
N ASN A 274 7.12 3.27 3.36
CA ASN A 274 7.26 1.99 2.66
C ASN A 274 8.69 1.46 2.64
N PHE A 275 9.67 2.34 2.39
CA PHE A 275 11.07 1.93 2.23
C PHE A 275 11.78 1.78 3.58
N PHE A 276 11.51 2.66 4.54
CA PHE A 276 12.31 2.70 5.77
C PHE A 276 11.53 3.08 7.03
N LYS A 277 10.19 3.08 6.98
CA LYS A 277 9.29 3.33 8.12
C LYS A 277 9.66 4.60 8.91
N ASP A 278 10.02 5.66 8.19
CA ASP A 278 10.49 6.92 8.78
C ASP A 278 11.64 6.79 9.80
N ASN A 279 12.54 5.81 9.59
CA ASN A 279 13.79 5.68 10.35
C ASN A 279 14.55 7.01 10.40
N ALA A 280 14.78 7.53 11.61
CA ALA A 280 15.40 8.83 11.84
C ALA A 280 16.83 8.94 11.27
N ALA A 281 17.61 7.85 11.23
CA ALA A 281 18.96 7.88 10.67
C ALA A 281 18.94 8.04 9.14
N VAL A 282 17.99 7.39 8.46
CA VAL A 282 17.79 7.56 7.01
C VAL A 282 17.28 8.96 6.70
N LEU A 283 16.32 9.47 7.48
CA LEU A 283 15.83 10.85 7.35
C LEU A 283 16.95 11.87 7.51
N ALA A 284 17.82 11.71 8.52
CA ALA A 284 18.96 12.60 8.73
C ALA A 284 19.93 12.61 7.52
N VAL A 285 20.13 11.47 6.85
CA VAL A 285 20.91 11.41 5.61
C VAL A 285 20.21 12.19 4.50
N LEU A 286 18.93 11.94 4.26
CA LEU A 286 18.16 12.61 3.22
C LEU A 286 18.10 14.13 3.44
N GLU A 287 17.89 14.57 4.68
CA GLU A 287 17.90 15.98 5.09
C GLU A 287 19.27 16.63 4.87
N ARG A 288 20.37 15.94 5.23
CA ARG A 288 21.75 16.41 5.02
C ARG A 288 22.04 16.73 3.56
N PHE A 289 21.48 15.96 2.63
CA PHE A 289 21.67 16.13 1.20
C PHE A 289 20.55 16.95 0.53
N GLY A 290 19.63 17.54 1.30
CA GLY A 290 18.58 18.41 0.77
C GLY A 290 17.51 17.67 -0.05
N ALA A 291 17.22 16.41 0.30
CA ALA A 291 16.20 15.63 -0.38
C ALA A 291 14.82 16.28 -0.26
N ARG A 292 14.10 16.29 -1.39
CA ARG A 292 12.71 16.73 -1.45
C ARG A 292 11.80 15.54 -1.67
N SER A 293 10.63 15.64 -1.05
CA SER A 293 9.54 14.70 -1.28
C SER A 293 8.86 15.06 -2.59
N VAL A 294 9.02 14.20 -3.58
CA VAL A 294 8.52 14.42 -4.94
C VAL A 294 7.53 13.31 -5.27
N PRO A 295 6.23 13.61 -5.44
CA PRO A 295 5.24 12.61 -5.83
C PRO A 295 5.48 12.14 -7.27
N PRO A 296 5.03 10.92 -7.66
CA PRO A 296 4.95 10.53 -9.06
C PRO A 296 4.05 11.47 -9.88
N PRO A 297 4.33 11.68 -11.18
CA PRO A 297 3.61 12.64 -12.01
C PRO A 297 2.15 12.21 -12.27
N THR A 298 1.88 10.91 -12.25
CA THR A 298 0.57 10.30 -12.51
C THR A 298 -0.20 9.96 -11.24
N MET A 299 0.12 10.61 -10.10
CA MET A 299 -0.57 10.34 -8.84
C MET A 299 -2.07 10.68 -8.92
N SER A 300 -2.90 9.68 -8.65
CA SER A 300 -4.35 9.85 -8.54
C SER A 300 -4.75 10.66 -7.31
N ASP A 301 -5.90 11.33 -7.39
CA ASP A 301 -6.52 12.02 -6.26
C ASP A 301 -6.78 11.08 -5.09
N GLN A 302 -7.22 9.85 -5.38
CA GLN A 302 -7.39 8.79 -4.38
C GLN A 302 -6.11 8.58 -3.58
N ARG A 303 -4.96 8.41 -4.26
CA ARG A 303 -3.68 8.19 -3.56
C ARG A 303 -3.28 9.41 -2.73
N ARG A 304 -3.58 10.64 -3.17
CA ARG A 304 -3.34 11.86 -2.38
C ARG A 304 -4.16 11.85 -1.09
N LEU A 305 -5.44 11.47 -1.16
CA LEU A 305 -6.31 11.38 0.01
C LEU A 305 -5.93 10.22 0.95
N GLU A 306 -5.47 9.09 0.42
CA GLU A 306 -4.94 7.99 1.24
C GLU A 306 -3.75 8.43 2.07
N ARG A 307 -2.83 9.19 1.47
CA ARG A 307 -1.68 9.74 2.20
C ARG A 307 -2.12 10.66 3.33
N LEU A 308 -3.12 11.51 3.09
CA LEU A 308 -3.69 12.38 4.11
C LEU A 308 -4.35 11.56 5.25
N TYR A 309 -5.08 10.51 4.90
CA TYR A 309 -5.70 9.59 5.86
C TYR A 309 -4.65 8.94 6.76
N TRP A 310 -3.57 8.39 6.18
CA TRP A 310 -2.50 7.76 6.95
C TRP A 310 -1.58 8.75 7.66
N GLY A 311 -1.64 10.04 7.30
CA GLY A 311 -0.74 11.05 7.84
C GLY A 311 0.68 10.86 7.31
N GLU A 312 0.81 10.38 6.07
CA GLU A 312 2.11 10.22 5.42
C GLU A 312 2.80 11.59 5.26
N ARG A 313 4.12 11.58 5.27
CA ARG A 313 4.93 12.78 5.06
C ARG A 313 4.53 13.45 3.74
N ASP A 314 4.39 14.77 3.77
CA ASP A 314 4.03 15.59 2.60
C ASP A 314 2.69 15.19 1.94
N ALA A 315 1.76 14.60 2.69
CA ALA A 315 0.37 14.43 2.25
C ALA A 315 -0.32 15.76 1.87
N GLY A 316 0.28 16.89 2.25
CA GLY A 316 -0.28 18.22 2.07
C GLY A 316 -1.31 18.55 3.15
N THR A 317 -1.93 19.71 3.00
CA THR A 317 -3.09 20.13 3.80
C THR A 317 -4.34 19.96 2.95
N ILE A 318 -5.52 19.82 3.58
CA ILE A 318 -6.79 19.76 2.84
C ILE A 318 -6.96 20.98 1.94
N ALA A 319 -6.70 22.18 2.48
CA ALA A 319 -6.75 23.42 1.71
C ALA A 319 -5.80 23.40 0.51
N GLY A 320 -4.59 22.85 0.67
CA GLY A 320 -3.62 22.71 -0.42
C GLY A 320 -4.07 21.70 -1.49
N LEU A 321 -4.66 20.58 -1.08
CA LEU A 321 -5.21 19.59 -2.00
C LEU A 321 -6.41 20.14 -2.79
N ALA A 322 -7.34 20.80 -2.11
CA ALA A 322 -8.48 21.45 -2.75
C ALA A 322 -8.04 22.53 -3.74
N ALA A 323 -7.06 23.37 -3.37
CA ALA A 323 -6.49 24.38 -4.26
C ALA A 323 -5.77 23.78 -5.48
N ALA A 324 -5.23 22.56 -5.34
CA ALA A 324 -4.63 21.80 -6.45
C ALA A 324 -5.67 21.09 -7.34
N GLY A 325 -6.96 21.24 -7.06
CA GLY A 325 -8.05 20.63 -7.83
C GLY A 325 -8.28 19.16 -7.55
N VAL A 326 -7.77 18.63 -6.42
CA VAL A 326 -8.03 17.25 -6.00
C VAL A 326 -9.50 17.10 -5.65
N ASP A 327 -10.19 16.14 -6.25
CA ASP A 327 -11.57 15.83 -5.88
C ASP A 327 -11.61 15.11 -4.51
N LEU A 328 -12.10 15.83 -3.50
CA LEU A 328 -12.21 15.34 -2.12
C LEU A 328 -13.26 14.23 -1.95
N ASN A 329 -14.08 13.99 -2.96
CA ASN A 329 -15.19 13.03 -2.93
C ASN A 329 -14.83 11.70 -3.59
N VAL A 330 -13.64 11.58 -4.20
CA VAL A 330 -13.20 10.29 -4.74
C VAL A 330 -13.17 9.25 -3.63
N PRO A 331 -13.56 8.01 -3.92
CA PRO A 331 -13.49 6.95 -2.92
C PRO A 331 -12.05 6.73 -2.47
N LEU A 332 -11.86 6.48 -1.16
CA LEU A 332 -10.53 6.27 -0.61
C LEU A 332 -9.94 4.93 -1.06
N TRP A 333 -10.77 3.89 -1.19
CA TRP A 333 -10.39 2.55 -1.62
C TRP A 333 -11.41 1.95 -2.58
N ASP A 334 -10.94 1.15 -3.54
CA ASP A 334 -11.80 0.52 -4.55
C ASP A 334 -12.72 -0.55 -3.96
N ASP A 335 -12.25 -1.30 -2.95
CA ASP A 335 -12.99 -2.37 -2.30
C ASP A 335 -14.05 -1.85 -1.30
N ARG A 336 -13.92 -0.58 -0.90
CA ARG A 336 -14.84 0.11 0.02
C ARG A 336 -15.03 1.55 -0.45
N PRO A 337 -15.93 1.79 -1.42
CA PRO A 337 -16.01 3.06 -2.11
C PRO A 337 -16.73 4.12 -1.27
N ILE A 338 -16.06 4.60 -0.22
CA ILE A 338 -16.53 5.68 0.64
C ILE A 338 -15.49 6.79 0.68
N SER A 339 -15.96 8.04 0.74
CA SER A 339 -15.11 9.23 0.75
C SER A 339 -14.23 9.29 2.00
N LEU A 340 -13.18 10.11 1.94
CA LEU A 340 -12.32 10.36 3.10
C LEU A 340 -13.14 10.88 4.30
N LEU A 341 -14.05 11.83 4.06
CA LEU A 341 -14.93 12.39 5.09
C LEU A 341 -15.73 11.31 5.84
N ARG A 342 -16.27 10.33 5.11
CA ARG A 342 -17.02 9.25 5.74
C ARG A 342 -16.12 8.25 6.49
N ASN A 343 -14.90 8.03 6.01
CA ASN A 343 -13.94 7.12 6.67
C ASN A 343 -13.50 7.64 8.03
N VAL A 344 -13.19 8.93 8.14
CA VAL A 344 -12.66 9.53 9.37
C VAL A 344 -13.71 9.56 10.48
N MET A 345 -15.00 9.52 10.13
CA MET A 345 -16.11 9.53 11.08
C MET A 345 -16.49 8.18 11.68
N ARG A 346 -15.70 7.10 11.47
CA ARG A 346 -15.98 5.79 12.10
C ARG A 346 -15.72 5.74 13.60
N ASN A 347 -14.79 6.55 14.11
CA ASN A 347 -14.44 6.65 15.53
C ASN A 347 -14.12 8.13 15.87
N PRO A 348 -15.09 9.04 15.70
CA PRO A 348 -14.82 10.46 15.54
C PRO A 348 -14.27 11.14 16.79
N THR A 349 -14.56 10.58 17.98
CA THR A 349 -14.12 11.15 19.28
C THR A 349 -13.19 10.21 20.06
N MET A 350 -12.54 9.25 19.40
CA MET A 350 -11.46 8.48 20.04
C MET A 350 -10.25 9.40 20.31
N GLY A 351 -9.91 10.23 19.32
CA GLY A 351 -8.94 11.33 19.40
C GLY A 351 -9.51 12.59 18.73
N CYS A 352 -8.68 13.61 18.50
CA CYS A 352 -9.12 14.88 17.92
C CYS A 352 -8.95 14.94 16.41
N ARG A 353 -7.99 14.18 15.86
CA ARG A 353 -7.60 14.25 14.44
C ARG A 353 -8.77 13.96 13.52
N SER A 354 -9.57 12.93 13.81
CA SER A 354 -10.68 12.52 12.95
C SER A 354 -11.71 13.64 12.75
N LEU A 355 -12.15 14.27 13.85
CA LEU A 355 -13.17 15.31 13.81
C LEU A 355 -12.60 16.64 13.26
N ALA A 356 -11.35 16.98 13.59
CA ALA A 356 -10.67 18.12 13.00
C ALA A 356 -10.56 17.97 11.47
N LEU A 357 -10.14 16.80 11.00
CA LEU A 357 -10.03 16.48 9.57
C LEU A 357 -11.40 16.51 8.89
N ALA A 358 -12.47 16.03 9.55
CA ALA A 358 -13.83 16.13 9.04
C ALA A 358 -14.29 17.60 8.88
N ASN A 359 -14.01 18.45 9.86
CA ASN A 359 -14.33 19.88 9.80
C ASN A 359 -13.57 20.59 8.66
N GLU A 360 -12.27 20.30 8.52
CA GLU A 360 -11.45 20.83 7.43
C GLU A 360 -11.97 20.38 6.04
N LEU A 361 -12.41 19.12 5.91
CA LEU A 361 -12.97 18.59 4.66
C LEU A 361 -14.29 19.28 4.31
N LEU A 362 -15.20 19.43 5.27
CA LEU A 362 -16.46 20.15 5.07
C LEU A 362 -16.20 21.62 4.69
N ALA A 363 -15.27 22.28 5.36
CA ALA A 363 -14.88 23.65 5.06
C ALA A 363 -14.26 23.80 3.65
N ALA A 364 -13.58 22.76 3.17
CA ALA A 364 -13.02 22.70 1.82
C ALA A 364 -14.01 22.23 0.74
N GLY A 365 -15.27 21.97 1.10
CA GLY A 365 -16.33 21.63 0.15
C GLY A 365 -16.51 20.14 -0.14
N ALA A 366 -15.98 19.24 0.69
CA ALA A 366 -16.33 17.82 0.61
C ALA A 366 -17.83 17.62 0.84
N THR A 367 -18.49 16.79 0.02
CA THR A 367 -19.94 16.56 0.12
C THR A 367 -20.30 15.70 1.33
N ALA A 368 -21.39 16.06 2.00
CA ALA A 368 -22.03 15.28 3.05
C ALA A 368 -23.37 14.65 2.62
N ASP A 369 -23.71 14.62 1.32
CA ASP A 369 -25.01 14.15 0.79
C ASP A 369 -25.42 12.77 1.34
N PHE A 370 -24.45 11.88 1.54
CA PHE A 370 -24.69 10.54 2.07
C PHE A 370 -25.21 10.51 3.52
N TRP A 371 -25.10 11.60 4.27
CA TRP A 371 -25.63 11.77 5.63
C TRP A 371 -26.92 12.57 5.71
N MET A 372 -27.45 13.09 4.60
CA MET A 372 -28.66 13.92 4.64
C MET A 372 -29.94 13.11 4.93
N THR A 373 -29.86 11.78 4.85
CA THR A 373 -30.97 10.89 5.22
C THR A 373 -30.93 10.51 6.70
N PRO A 374 -32.08 10.44 7.40
CA PRO A 374 -32.11 10.12 8.83
C PRO A 374 -31.41 8.81 9.20
N GLY A 375 -31.56 7.76 8.39
CA GLY A 375 -30.92 6.47 8.65
C GLY A 375 -29.40 6.54 8.66
N SER A 376 -28.80 7.19 7.65
CA SER A 376 -27.34 7.33 7.56
C SER A 376 -26.79 8.34 8.56
N PHE A 377 -27.50 9.44 8.81
CA PHE A 377 -27.15 10.42 9.85
C PHE A 377 -27.06 9.75 11.22
N GLN A 378 -28.08 8.99 11.62
CA GLN A 378 -28.09 8.32 12.92
C GLN A 378 -27.00 7.27 13.03
N ARG A 379 -26.74 6.51 11.96
CA ARG A 379 -25.74 5.44 11.98
C ARG A 379 -24.32 5.99 12.08
N ASP A 380 -23.99 7.05 11.34
CA ASP A 380 -22.62 7.46 11.11
C ASP A 380 -22.28 8.81 11.80
N VAL A 381 -23.22 9.77 11.85
CA VAL A 381 -22.97 11.11 12.42
C VAL A 381 -23.20 11.14 13.92
N LEU A 382 -24.28 10.55 14.43
CA LEU A 382 -24.59 10.61 15.86
C LEU A 382 -23.57 9.87 16.75
N GLU A 383 -22.66 9.10 16.16
CA GLU A 383 -21.52 8.50 16.86
C GLU A 383 -20.61 9.55 17.53
N VAL A 384 -20.61 10.82 17.08
CA VAL A 384 -19.88 11.92 17.76
C VAL A 384 -20.34 12.14 19.21
N PHE A 385 -21.57 11.74 19.53
CA PHE A 385 -22.13 11.86 20.88
C PHE A 385 -21.96 10.59 21.72
N ASP A 386 -21.56 9.46 21.13
CA ASP A 386 -21.38 8.19 21.86
C ASP A 386 -20.08 8.23 22.69
N ALA A 387 -20.22 8.10 24.00
CA ALA A 387 -19.11 8.13 24.94
C ALA A 387 -18.33 6.82 25.04
N LYS A 388 -18.87 5.70 24.51
CA LYS A 388 -18.36 4.35 24.78
C LYS A 388 -16.88 4.19 24.50
N GLN A 389 -16.44 4.50 23.27
CA GLN A 389 -15.04 4.34 22.89
C GLN A 389 -14.14 5.36 23.60
N ARG A 390 -14.61 6.61 23.74
CA ARG A 390 -13.88 7.67 24.44
C ARG A 390 -13.54 7.26 25.87
N VAL A 391 -14.51 6.71 26.61
CA VAL A 391 -14.31 6.27 28.01
C VAL A 391 -13.51 4.97 28.06
N LEU A 392 -13.83 3.98 27.22
CA LEU A 392 -13.16 2.68 27.22
C LEU A 392 -11.65 2.80 26.95
N LEU A 393 -11.26 3.73 26.09
CA LEU A 393 -9.88 3.89 25.62
C LEU A 393 -9.16 5.09 26.27
N ALA A 394 -9.75 5.71 27.29
CA ALA A 394 -9.17 6.84 28.03
C ALA A 394 -7.82 6.55 28.73
N GLY A 395 -7.27 5.33 28.63
CA GLY A 395 -5.93 4.94 29.10
C GLY A 395 -4.95 4.51 28.01
N ILE A 396 -5.37 4.50 26.74
CA ILE A 396 -4.56 4.03 25.60
C ILE A 396 -3.77 5.21 24.99
N ASP A 397 -2.51 4.94 24.62
CA ASP A 397 -1.68 5.87 23.86
C ASP A 397 -2.14 5.91 22.40
N LEU A 398 -2.33 7.13 21.88
CA LEU A 398 -2.81 7.37 20.51
C LEU A 398 -1.67 7.79 19.56
N GLU A 399 -0.42 7.67 19.99
CA GLU A 399 0.81 7.96 19.24
C GLU A 399 0.89 9.41 18.71
N ASN A 400 0.20 9.70 17.61
CA ASN A 400 0.23 10.97 16.88
C ASN A 400 -1.06 11.80 17.03
N ASP A 401 -1.95 11.43 17.94
CA ASP A 401 -3.18 12.17 18.25
C ASP A 401 -3.32 12.38 19.75
N ARG A 402 -4.12 13.38 20.12
CA ARG A 402 -4.50 13.66 21.50
C ARG A 402 -5.93 13.21 21.75
N ARG A 403 -6.20 12.77 22.98
CA ARG A 403 -7.54 12.33 23.38
C ARG A 403 -8.53 13.48 23.27
N PHE A 404 -9.73 13.15 22.82
CA PHE A 404 -10.85 14.08 22.81
C PHE A 404 -11.36 14.30 24.23
N GLU A 405 -11.30 15.53 24.70
CA GLU A 405 -11.86 15.94 26.00
C GLU A 405 -13.10 16.80 25.77
N PRO A 406 -14.30 16.36 26.21
CA PRO A 406 -15.56 17.08 25.99
C PRO A 406 -15.51 18.58 26.27
N GLU A 407 -14.92 18.99 27.39
CA GLU A 407 -14.87 20.40 27.82
C GLU A 407 -13.95 21.26 26.95
N ARG A 408 -12.84 20.69 26.46
CA ARG A 408 -11.86 21.40 25.64
C ARG A 408 -12.21 21.36 24.17
N ASP A 409 -12.65 20.20 23.70
CA ASP A 409 -12.73 19.84 22.27
C ASP A 409 -14.17 19.76 21.75
N GLY A 410 -15.17 19.87 22.62
CA GLY A 410 -16.59 19.82 22.27
C GLY A 410 -16.98 20.79 21.14
N GLY A 411 -16.30 21.94 21.03
CA GLY A 411 -16.51 22.91 19.94
C GLY A 411 -16.37 22.29 18.55
N MET A 412 -15.52 21.27 18.37
CA MET A 412 -15.37 20.56 17.10
C MET A 412 -16.67 19.85 16.67
N ILE A 413 -17.48 19.37 17.61
CA ILE A 413 -18.79 18.77 17.32
C ILE A 413 -19.77 19.85 16.84
N VAL A 414 -19.73 21.05 17.45
CA VAL A 414 -20.55 22.19 17.03
C VAL A 414 -20.20 22.61 15.61
N GLU A 415 -18.91 22.75 15.31
CA GLU A 415 -18.40 23.06 13.97
C GLU A 415 -18.81 22.01 12.93
N PHE A 416 -18.69 20.73 13.28
CA PHE A 416 -19.08 19.63 12.41
C PHE A 416 -20.56 19.69 12.06
N MET A 417 -21.42 19.83 13.08
CA MET A 417 -22.86 19.98 12.89
C MET A 417 -23.21 21.24 12.08
N ALA A 418 -22.48 22.34 12.26
CA ALA A 418 -22.69 23.56 11.48
C ALA A 418 -22.35 23.35 10.01
N GLY A 419 -21.26 22.63 9.70
CA GLY A 419 -20.90 22.24 8.34
C GLY A 419 -21.97 21.40 7.65
N LEU A 420 -22.56 20.43 8.36
CA LEU A 420 -23.65 19.62 7.82
C LEU A 420 -24.93 20.45 7.55
N LEU A 421 -25.31 21.32 8.48
CA LEU A 421 -26.46 22.22 8.32
C LEU A 421 -26.26 23.22 7.17
N ALA A 422 -25.04 23.72 6.97
CA ALA A 422 -24.70 24.59 5.84
C ALA A 422 -24.81 23.86 4.48
N GLN A 423 -24.63 22.54 4.46
CA GLN A 423 -24.82 21.70 3.27
C GLN A 423 -26.26 21.17 3.12
N GLY A 424 -27.20 21.61 3.96
CA GLY A 424 -28.62 21.31 3.79
C GLY A 424 -29.15 20.15 4.65
N LEU A 425 -28.46 19.77 5.72
CA LEU A 425 -29.03 18.88 6.74
C LEU A 425 -30.33 19.50 7.29
N ASP A 426 -31.40 18.72 7.33
CA ASP A 426 -32.67 19.16 7.92
C ASP A 426 -32.55 19.33 9.44
N ALA A 427 -32.62 20.56 9.93
CA ALA A 427 -32.60 20.86 11.36
C ALA A 427 -33.81 20.29 12.13
N ASN A 428 -34.91 19.97 11.42
CA ASN A 428 -36.10 19.30 11.98
C ASN A 428 -36.05 17.77 11.85
N MET A 429 -34.91 17.20 11.47
CA MET A 429 -34.76 15.75 11.31
C MET A 429 -35.22 15.01 12.56
N THR A 430 -36.05 13.99 12.35
CA THR A 430 -36.48 13.06 13.41
C THR A 430 -35.46 11.94 13.57
N VAL A 431 -35.14 11.62 14.83
CA VAL A 431 -34.20 10.57 15.23
C VAL A 431 -34.85 9.61 16.23
N SER A 432 -34.43 8.35 16.18
CA SER A 432 -34.82 7.21 16.99
C SER A 432 -33.58 6.67 17.71
N LEU A 433 -33.43 6.99 19.00
CA LEU A 433 -32.23 6.70 19.80
C LEU A 433 -32.55 5.80 21.01
N LEU A 434 -31.71 4.80 21.24
CA LEU A 434 -31.66 4.04 22.48
C LEU A 434 -30.52 4.60 23.33
N LEU A 435 -30.88 5.36 24.35
CA LEU A 435 -29.96 6.07 25.23
C LEU A 435 -29.69 5.23 26.47
N MET A 436 -28.41 5.01 26.77
CA MET A 436 -27.96 4.20 27.90
C MET A 436 -26.90 4.95 28.70
N LYS A 437 -27.05 5.01 30.03
CA LYS A 437 -26.02 5.56 30.90
C LYS A 437 -24.86 4.57 30.99
N LEU A 438 -23.64 5.03 30.71
CA LEU A 438 -22.41 4.25 30.84
C LEU A 438 -21.87 4.32 32.28
N LYS A 439 -21.30 3.21 32.76
CA LYS A 439 -20.49 3.20 33.98
C LYS A 439 -19.17 3.96 33.74
N SER A 440 -18.52 4.40 34.82
CA SER A 440 -17.21 5.06 34.75
C SER A 440 -16.11 4.22 34.10
N ASN A 441 -16.24 2.88 34.08
CA ASN A 441 -15.28 1.98 33.47
C ASN A 441 -15.40 1.86 31.93
N GLY A 442 -16.43 2.45 31.32
CA GLY A 442 -16.65 2.43 29.88
C GLY A 442 -17.02 1.08 29.25
N ARG A 443 -17.13 0.01 30.05
CA ARG A 443 -17.35 -1.37 29.55
C ARG A 443 -18.82 -1.77 29.57
N ASP A 444 -19.54 -1.36 30.61
CA ASP A 444 -20.95 -1.69 30.77
C ASP A 444 -21.81 -0.44 30.89
N TRP A 445 -23.08 -0.57 30.53
CA TRP A 445 -24.12 0.36 30.93
C TRP A 445 -24.46 0.16 32.42
N ASP A 446 -24.90 1.22 33.07
CA ASP A 446 -25.27 1.23 34.48
C ASP A 446 -26.75 0.86 34.63
N TYR A 447 -27.01 -0.32 35.20
CA TYR A 447 -28.36 -0.88 35.32
C TYR A 447 -29.26 -0.17 36.31
N ARG A 448 -28.71 0.77 37.09
CA ARG A 448 -29.49 1.63 37.97
C ARG A 448 -30.29 2.69 37.21
N TYR A 449 -29.96 2.92 35.94
CA TYR A 449 -30.60 3.93 35.09
C TYR A 449 -31.52 3.26 34.07
N THR A 450 -32.73 3.80 33.92
CA THR A 450 -33.68 3.33 32.91
C THR A 450 -33.13 3.56 31.50
N ARG A 451 -33.38 2.65 30.56
CA ARG A 451 -33.02 2.92 29.16
C ARG A 451 -34.09 3.78 28.51
N HIS A 452 -33.69 4.89 27.90
CA HIS A 452 -34.62 5.78 27.20
C HIS A 452 -34.63 5.47 25.72
N ARG A 453 -35.82 5.31 25.14
CA ARG A 453 -36.00 5.21 23.68
C ARG A 453 -36.64 6.48 23.20
N TRP A 454 -35.82 7.40 22.72
CA TRP A 454 -36.28 8.67 22.18
C TRP A 454 -36.68 8.50 20.72
N GLN A 455 -37.86 9.00 20.36
CA GLN A 455 -38.29 9.18 18.98
C GLN A 455 -38.84 10.60 18.84
N GLY A 456 -38.18 11.43 18.03
CA GLY A 456 -38.58 12.83 17.89
C GLY A 456 -37.50 13.71 17.27
N PRO A 457 -37.65 15.05 17.31
CA PRO A 457 -36.73 15.98 16.67
C PRO A 457 -35.30 15.89 17.25
N LEU A 458 -34.29 16.07 16.39
CA LEU A 458 -32.88 16.14 16.78
C LEU A 458 -32.62 17.20 17.86
N LEU A 459 -33.31 18.34 17.78
CA LEU A 459 -33.28 19.38 18.81
C LEU A 459 -33.61 18.83 20.20
N GLY A 460 -34.63 17.97 20.30
CA GLY A 460 -35.02 17.32 21.55
C GLY A 460 -33.97 16.32 22.02
N ALA A 461 -33.41 15.52 21.11
CA ALA A 461 -32.32 14.60 21.44
C ALA A 461 -31.12 15.33 22.06
N VAL A 462 -30.70 16.46 21.46
CA VAL A 462 -29.55 17.27 21.92
C VAL A 462 -29.84 17.95 23.26
N ALA A 463 -30.96 18.69 23.36
CA ALA A 463 -31.26 19.52 24.53
C ALA A 463 -31.62 18.70 25.77
N LEU A 464 -32.30 17.56 25.57
CA LEU A 464 -32.78 16.74 26.67
C LEU A 464 -31.77 15.68 27.08
N PHE A 465 -31.04 15.06 26.14
CA PHE A 465 -30.27 13.84 26.40
C PHE A 465 -28.78 13.95 26.03
N LEU A 466 -28.43 14.07 24.75
CA LEU A 466 -27.04 13.93 24.26
C LEU A 466 -26.08 14.92 24.94
N CYS A 467 -26.51 16.18 25.07
CA CYS A 467 -25.80 17.25 25.79
C CYS A 467 -26.60 17.73 27.00
N GLY A 468 -27.59 16.92 27.43
CA GLY A 468 -28.50 17.24 28.51
C GLY A 468 -27.82 17.28 29.87
N ARG A 469 -28.63 17.49 30.91
CA ARG A 469 -28.14 17.59 32.29
C ARG A 469 -27.37 16.34 32.71
N GLY A 470 -26.16 16.54 33.23
CA GLY A 470 -25.26 15.46 33.68
C GLY A 470 -24.54 14.71 32.56
N SER A 471 -24.64 15.14 31.30
CA SER A 471 -23.75 14.69 30.22
C SER A 471 -22.39 15.39 30.32
N ASP A 472 -21.30 14.69 30.01
CA ASP A 472 -19.98 15.33 29.86
C ASP A 472 -19.94 16.36 28.73
N LEU A 473 -20.87 16.27 27.77
CA LEU A 473 -21.01 17.21 26.66
C LEU A 473 -21.92 18.39 27.02
N ARG A 474 -22.14 18.66 28.31
CA ARG A 474 -23.06 19.72 28.76
C ARG A 474 -22.65 21.10 28.25
N SER A 475 -21.36 21.41 28.21
CA SER A 475 -20.84 22.71 27.78
C SER A 475 -21.20 23.08 26.33
N ILE A 476 -21.44 22.09 25.46
CA ILE A 476 -21.84 22.33 24.07
C ILE A 476 -23.35 22.30 23.83
N CYS A 477 -24.16 22.07 24.87
CA CYS A 477 -25.62 21.97 24.73
C CYS A 477 -26.24 23.26 24.17
N LEU A 478 -25.91 24.40 24.79
CA LEU A 478 -26.45 25.70 24.36
C LEU A 478 -25.96 26.09 22.96
N PRO A 479 -24.65 26.03 22.62
CA PRO A 479 -24.17 26.27 21.26
C PRO A 479 -24.86 25.41 20.19
N LEU A 480 -25.06 24.12 20.44
CA LEU A 480 -25.73 23.23 19.48
C LEU A 480 -27.21 23.55 19.32
N VAL A 481 -27.91 23.85 20.41
CA VAL A 481 -29.33 24.23 20.35
C VAL A 481 -29.50 25.55 19.60
N GLU A 482 -28.70 26.56 19.90
CA GLU A 482 -28.71 27.83 19.16
C GLU A 482 -28.46 27.62 17.68
N LEU A 483 -27.49 26.77 17.32
CA LEU A 483 -27.19 26.42 15.94
C LEU A 483 -28.39 25.77 15.25
N LEU A 484 -28.99 24.73 15.84
CA LEU A 484 -30.17 24.06 15.27
C LEU A 484 -31.35 25.02 15.08
N LEU A 485 -31.62 25.88 16.07
CA LEU A 485 -32.68 26.89 15.99
C LEU A 485 -32.44 27.92 14.87
N ARG A 486 -31.19 28.38 14.69
CA ARG A 486 -30.81 29.29 13.59
C ARG A 486 -31.04 28.67 12.21
N HIS A 487 -30.94 27.35 12.10
CA HIS A 487 -31.23 26.59 10.89
C HIS A 487 -32.68 26.09 10.80
N GLY A 488 -33.58 26.59 11.65
CA GLY A 488 -35.02 26.38 11.53
C GLY A 488 -35.58 25.19 12.30
N ALA A 489 -34.84 24.60 13.24
CA ALA A 489 -35.40 23.59 14.14
C ALA A 489 -36.56 24.17 14.98
N SER A 490 -37.67 23.45 15.08
CA SER A 490 -38.84 23.88 15.85
C SER A 490 -38.77 23.40 17.30
N PRO A 491 -38.78 24.30 18.31
CA PRO A 491 -38.89 23.92 19.72
C PRO A 491 -40.27 23.35 20.08
N ASP A 492 -41.27 23.61 19.24
CA ASP A 492 -42.65 23.13 19.38
C ASP A 492 -42.88 21.78 18.68
N ALA A 493 -41.84 21.17 18.09
CA ALA A 493 -41.92 19.83 17.55
C ALA A 493 -42.10 18.79 18.68
N GLU A 494 -43.05 17.88 18.49
CA GLU A 494 -43.36 16.82 19.45
C GLU A 494 -42.35 15.67 19.38
N GLY A 495 -42.05 15.08 20.53
CA GLY A 495 -41.31 13.81 20.61
C GLY A 495 -41.80 12.94 21.75
N ALA A 496 -41.39 11.68 21.73
CA ALA A 496 -41.85 10.66 22.66
C ALA A 496 -40.70 9.80 23.20
N LEU A 497 -40.89 9.32 24.43
CA LEU A 497 -40.22 8.16 24.98
C LEU A 497 -41.13 6.94 24.75
N VAL A 498 -40.66 5.99 23.96
CA VAL A 498 -41.50 4.84 23.53
C VAL A 498 -41.06 3.53 24.17
N GLU A 499 -42.01 2.61 24.34
CA GLU A 499 -41.70 1.24 24.73
C GLU A 499 -41.19 0.44 23.52
N LYS A 500 -40.33 -0.56 23.74
CA LYS A 500 -39.75 -1.36 22.66
C LYS A 500 -40.85 -2.05 21.84
N THR A 501 -41.10 -1.58 20.62
CA THR A 501 -41.98 -2.28 19.68
C THR A 501 -41.17 -3.21 18.78
N LYS A 502 -41.79 -4.33 18.36
CA LYS A 502 -41.13 -5.35 17.55
C LYS A 502 -40.94 -4.81 16.12
N GLY A 503 -39.71 -4.58 15.69
CA GLY A 503 -39.36 -4.15 14.32
C GLY A 503 -38.85 -2.71 14.18
N GLU A 504 -38.72 -1.95 15.28
CA GLU A 504 -38.13 -0.60 15.25
C GLU A 504 -36.62 -0.63 15.49
N ASP A 505 -35.86 0.01 14.57
CA ASP A 505 -34.41 0.14 14.66
C ASP A 505 -34.05 1.45 15.39
N PHE A 506 -33.72 1.34 16.68
CA PHE A 506 -33.15 2.44 17.47
C PHE A 506 -31.64 2.41 17.38
N ARG A 507 -31.02 3.57 17.15
CA ARG A 507 -29.57 3.69 17.24
C ARG A 507 -29.15 3.76 18.71
N GLU A 508 -28.28 2.84 19.13
CA GLU A 508 -27.70 2.86 20.47
C GLU A 508 -26.69 4.01 20.61
N ILE A 509 -26.84 4.79 21.68
CA ILE A 509 -25.91 5.85 22.08
C ILE A 509 -25.65 5.73 23.58
N HIS A 510 -24.38 5.66 23.96
CA HIS A 510 -23.96 5.55 25.35
C HIS A 510 -23.56 6.93 25.88
N LEU A 511 -24.18 7.35 26.98
CA LEU A 511 -23.94 8.66 27.61
C LEU A 511 -23.07 8.50 28.85
N HIS A 512 -22.10 9.40 29.03
CA HIS A 512 -21.23 9.48 30.21
C HIS A 512 -21.35 10.85 30.89
N GLY A 513 -20.99 10.90 32.18
CA GLY A 513 -21.09 12.07 33.05
C GLY A 513 -21.84 11.82 34.35
N ASP A 514 -22.13 12.90 35.06
CA ASP A 514 -22.58 12.90 36.47
C ASP A 514 -24.10 13.05 36.62
N SER A 515 -24.90 12.47 35.70
CA SER A 515 -26.35 12.38 35.88
C SER A 515 -26.70 11.50 37.09
N THR A 516 -27.63 11.94 37.93
CA THR A 516 -28.26 11.09 38.96
C THR A 516 -29.44 10.31 38.38
N PRO A 517 -29.87 9.20 38.99
CA PRO A 517 -31.05 8.47 38.52
C PRO A 517 -32.30 9.35 38.45
N GLU A 518 -32.51 10.23 39.42
CA GLU A 518 -33.67 11.13 39.48
C GLU A 518 -33.68 12.11 38.30
N THR A 519 -32.52 12.71 37.98
CA THR A 519 -32.41 13.62 36.84
C THR A 519 -32.56 12.89 35.51
N TRP A 520 -32.03 11.67 35.42
CA TRP A 520 -32.13 10.81 34.25
C TRP A 520 -33.55 10.32 33.99
N ASP A 521 -34.33 9.99 35.02
CA ASP A 521 -35.69 9.45 34.88
C ASP A 521 -36.79 10.55 34.87
N SER A 522 -36.43 11.82 35.06
CA SER A 522 -37.37 12.96 35.17
C SER A 522 -38.12 13.34 33.89
N HIS A 523 -37.84 12.68 32.76
CA HIS A 523 -38.41 13.03 31.46
C HIS A 523 -39.86 12.57 31.30
N ALA A 524 -40.77 13.50 30.98
CA ALA A 524 -42.15 13.15 30.61
C ALA A 524 -42.19 12.23 29.37
N PRO A 525 -43.15 11.31 29.25
CA PRO A 525 -43.20 10.36 28.15
C PRO A 525 -43.47 11.01 26.79
N THR A 526 -44.26 12.07 26.71
CA THR A 526 -44.57 12.80 25.45
C THR A 526 -44.46 14.32 25.67
N GLY A 527 -44.61 15.10 24.59
CA GLY A 527 -44.67 16.56 24.62
C GLY A 527 -43.66 17.22 23.69
N THR A 528 -43.75 18.55 23.59
CA THR A 528 -42.78 19.35 22.84
C THR A 528 -41.44 19.45 23.57
N VAL A 529 -40.38 19.80 22.85
CA VAL A 529 -39.04 19.98 23.44
C VAL A 529 -39.06 21.03 24.55
N ILE A 530 -39.72 22.17 24.30
CA ILE A 530 -39.82 23.27 25.25
C ILE A 530 -40.64 22.93 26.50
N GLU A 531 -41.75 22.21 26.37
CA GLU A 531 -42.58 21.79 27.52
C GLU A 531 -41.80 20.85 28.44
N ARG A 532 -41.06 19.90 27.86
CA ARG A 532 -40.21 18.97 28.61
C ARG A 532 -39.08 19.69 29.34
N LEU A 533 -38.44 20.67 28.70
CA LEU A 533 -37.43 21.51 29.36
C LEU A 533 -38.02 22.35 30.50
N ARG A 534 -39.20 22.95 30.32
CA ARG A 534 -39.90 23.72 31.38
C ARG A 534 -40.22 22.85 32.58
N GLN A 535 -40.73 21.64 32.35
CA GLN A 535 -41.02 20.69 33.42
C GLN A 535 -39.76 20.30 34.19
N ARG A 536 -38.67 19.97 33.47
CA ARG A 536 -37.37 19.66 34.09
C ARG A 536 -36.82 20.83 34.90
N GLN A 537 -36.92 22.05 34.37
CA GLN A 537 -36.46 23.27 35.03
C GLN A 537 -37.28 23.61 36.28
N ALA A 538 -38.59 23.36 36.26
CA ALA A 538 -39.47 23.59 37.41
C ALA A 538 -39.19 22.61 38.57
N GLN A 539 -38.77 21.38 38.26
CA GLN A 539 -38.43 20.38 39.26
C GLN A 539 -37.09 20.65 39.94
N ALA A 540 -36.07 21.00 39.16
CA ALA A 540 -34.74 21.32 39.65
C ALA A 540 -34.12 22.38 38.72
N PRO A 541 -34.01 23.65 39.17
CA PRO A 541 -33.44 24.72 38.37
C PRO A 541 -31.99 24.46 37.96
N ASP A 542 -31.67 24.68 36.70
CA ASP A 542 -30.33 24.61 36.12
C ASP A 542 -30.10 25.83 35.21
N GLU A 543 -28.89 26.38 35.22
CA GLU A 543 -28.56 27.61 34.49
C GLU A 543 -28.58 27.40 32.97
N VAL A 544 -28.06 26.27 32.49
CA VAL A 544 -28.02 25.98 31.06
C VAL A 544 -29.43 25.69 30.56
N ASP A 545 -30.26 24.95 31.30
CA ASP A 545 -31.67 24.74 30.92
C ASP A 545 -32.48 26.05 30.89
N ALA A 546 -32.24 26.97 31.81
CA ALA A 546 -32.85 28.30 31.77
C ALA A 546 -32.42 29.08 30.50
N ALA A 547 -31.14 29.01 30.13
CA ALA A 547 -30.63 29.63 28.91
C ALA A 547 -31.23 29.00 27.65
N LEU A 548 -31.34 27.66 27.59
CA LEU A 548 -31.99 26.94 26.49
C LEU A 548 -33.44 27.39 26.31
N LEU A 549 -34.20 27.47 27.41
CA LEU A 549 -35.58 27.95 27.39
C LEU A 549 -35.67 29.38 26.86
N ALA A 550 -34.81 30.28 27.35
CA ALA A 550 -34.79 31.66 26.91
C ALA A 550 -34.50 31.82 25.41
N VAL A 551 -33.64 30.97 24.83
CA VAL A 551 -33.37 30.98 23.39
C VAL A 551 -34.54 30.39 22.60
N MET A 552 -35.09 29.24 23.02
CA MET A 552 -36.22 28.60 22.34
C MET A 552 -37.47 29.49 22.32
N GLU A 553 -37.72 30.24 23.38
CA GLU A 553 -38.87 31.16 23.48
C GLU A 553 -38.74 32.37 22.55
N ARG A 554 -37.52 32.82 22.24
CA ARG A 554 -37.29 33.93 21.30
C ARG A 554 -37.58 33.57 19.84
N VAL A 555 -37.50 32.30 19.49
CA VAL A 555 -37.66 31.80 18.11
C VAL A 555 -39.13 31.49 17.79
N ARG A 556 -40.02 31.51 18.79
CA ARG A 556 -41.46 31.36 18.55
C ARG A 556 -41.98 32.52 17.69
N PRO A 557 -42.72 32.27 16.61
CA PRO A 557 -43.48 33.33 15.96
C PRO A 557 -44.45 33.91 16.98
N SER A 558 -44.43 35.24 17.13
CA SER A 558 -45.44 35.98 17.89
C SER A 558 -46.79 35.63 17.26
N SER A 559 -47.66 34.96 18.03
CA SER A 559 -48.99 34.54 17.58
C SER A 559 -49.89 35.74 17.37
#